data_AF-A0A354P2G2-F1
#
_entry.id   AF-A0A354P2G2-F1
#
_cell.length_a   1.000
_cell.length_b   1.000
_cell.length_c   1.000
_cell.angle_alpha   90.00
_cell.angle_beta   90.00
_cell.angle_gamma   90.00
#
_symmetry.space_group_name_H-M   'P 1'
#
loop_
_entity.id
_entity.type
_entity.pdbx_description
1 polymer ?
#
loop_
_entity_poly.entity_id
_entity_poly.type
_entity_poly.pdbx_seq_one_letter_code
_entity_poly.pdbx_strand_id
1 'polypeptide(L)'
;MSLPPHRVEYTPIIERPKISWPNDARVALWIAPNVEHYEYLPEYDGLRDPWPRTPYPDVQQYSYRDYGNRIGFWRMLEVLDTHNIRCCVSLNLAVLEHYPEVAEAMIERDWDFMSHG
;
A
#
# COMPACT_ATOMS: atom_id res chain seq x y z
N MET A 1 6.35 -36.16 2.85
CA MET A 1 5.90 -34.75 2.78
C MET A 1 4.44 -34.71 3.23
N SER A 2 4.16 -34.35 4.47
CA SER A 2 2.76 -34.16 4.88
C SER A 2 2.30 -32.79 4.39
N LEU A 3 1.60 -32.76 3.25
CA LEU A 3 0.71 -31.65 2.96
C LEU A 3 -0.61 -32.00 3.63
N PRO A 4 -1.22 -31.05 4.35
CA PRO A 4 -2.24 -31.34 5.36
C PRO A 4 -1.94 -32.49 6.37
N PRO A 5 -2.59 -32.48 7.56
CA PRO A 5 -3.68 -31.59 7.99
C PRO A 5 -3.22 -30.26 8.61
N HIS A 6 -1.92 -30.03 8.80
CA HIS A 6 -1.37 -28.90 9.55
C HIS A 6 -0.91 -27.73 8.65
N ARG A 7 -1.85 -27.03 7.99
CA ARG A 7 -1.51 -25.82 7.19
C ARG A 7 -0.91 -24.71 8.05
N VAL A 8 -1.34 -24.64 9.30
CA VAL A 8 -0.78 -23.81 10.35
C VAL A 8 -0.71 -24.66 11.61
N GLU A 9 0.21 -24.30 12.51
CA GLU A 9 0.28 -24.91 13.83
C GLU A 9 -1.04 -24.67 14.58
N TYR A 10 -1.59 -25.74 15.17
CA TYR A 10 -2.80 -25.60 15.99
C TYR A 10 -2.42 -24.96 17.31
N THR A 11 -3.06 -23.84 17.64
CA THR A 11 -2.93 -23.20 18.95
C THR A 11 -4.31 -22.82 19.47
N PRO A 12 -4.84 -23.52 20.49
CA PRO A 12 -6.14 -23.19 21.06
C PRO A 12 -6.08 -21.84 21.78
N ILE A 13 -7.22 -21.16 21.92
CA ILE A 13 -7.27 -19.84 22.56
C ILE A 13 -6.77 -19.86 24.02
N ILE A 14 -6.92 -21.01 24.70
CA ILE A 14 -6.46 -21.21 26.09
C ILE A 14 -4.94 -21.35 26.23
N GLU A 15 -4.23 -21.65 25.14
CA GLU A 15 -2.76 -21.76 25.11
C GLU A 15 -2.11 -20.67 24.27
N ARG A 16 -2.90 -19.76 23.68
CA ARG A 16 -2.39 -18.70 22.81
C ARG A 16 -1.47 -17.78 23.62
N PRO A 17 -0.20 -17.60 23.22
CA PRO A 17 0.68 -16.67 23.90
C PRO A 17 0.09 -15.26 23.91
N LYS A 18 0.24 -14.57 25.04
CA LYS A 18 -0.13 -13.16 25.12
C LYS A 18 0.83 -12.36 24.24
N ILE A 19 0.27 -11.67 23.24
CA ILE A 19 1.04 -10.69 22.47
C ILE A 19 1.27 -9.47 23.36
N SER A 20 2.54 -9.14 23.58
CA SER A 20 2.95 -7.95 24.32
C SER A 20 3.58 -6.98 23.34
N TRP A 21 2.95 -5.82 23.18
CA TRP A 21 3.47 -4.73 22.35
C TRP A 21 4.38 -3.82 23.19
N PRO A 22 5.26 -3.04 22.54
CA PRO A 22 5.99 -1.97 23.22
C PRO A 22 5.05 -1.06 24.03
N ASN A 23 5.53 -0.54 25.14
CA ASN A 23 4.80 0.37 26.03
C ASN A 23 3.48 -0.19 26.60
N ASP A 24 3.40 -1.52 26.79
CA ASP A 24 2.20 -2.22 27.29
C ASP A 24 0.92 -1.96 26.46
N ALA A 25 1.09 -1.59 25.18
CA ALA A 25 -0.03 -1.32 24.30
C ALA A 25 -0.88 -2.59 24.10
N ARG A 26 -2.19 -2.40 23.97
CA ARG A 26 -3.15 -3.49 23.77
C ARG A 26 -3.44 -3.79 22.30
N VAL A 27 -3.10 -2.85 21.42
CA VAL A 27 -3.35 -2.90 19.98
C VAL A 27 -2.14 -2.31 19.26
N ALA A 28 -1.71 -2.94 18.18
CA ALA A 28 -0.82 -2.34 17.20
C ALA A 28 -1.66 -1.84 16.01
N LEU A 29 -1.45 -0.59 15.61
CA LEU A 29 -2.04 -0.03 14.40
C LEU A 29 -0.96 0.01 13.32
N TRP A 30 -1.28 -0.56 12.17
CA TRP A 30 -0.42 -0.53 10.99
C TRP A 30 -1.16 0.20 9.86
N ILE A 31 -0.56 1.28 9.36
CA ILE A 31 -1.11 2.04 8.24
C ILE A 31 -0.25 1.75 7.01
N ALA A 32 -0.90 1.21 5.99
CA ALA A 32 -0.27 0.80 4.74
C ALA A 32 -0.98 1.45 3.54
N PRO A 33 -0.69 2.71 3.22
CA PRO A 33 -1.28 3.36 2.06
C PRO A 33 -0.76 2.72 0.77
N ASN A 34 -1.64 2.53 -0.21
CA ASN A 34 -1.23 2.21 -1.58
C ASN A 34 -0.84 3.51 -2.28
N VAL A 35 0.41 3.58 -2.75
CA VAL A 35 0.89 4.66 -3.59
C VAL A 35 1.29 4.02 -4.92
N GLU A 36 0.53 4.33 -5.96
CA GLU A 36 0.60 3.61 -7.23
C GLU A 36 0.52 4.56 -8.42
N HIS A 37 1.30 4.27 -9.46
CA HIS A 37 1.16 4.83 -10.80
C HIS A 37 0.44 3.83 -11.71
N TYR A 38 -0.51 4.33 -12.50
CA TYR A 38 -1.17 3.56 -13.57
C TYR A 38 -1.01 4.32 -14.88
N GLU A 39 -0.78 3.58 -15.96
CA GLU A 39 -0.59 4.16 -17.29
C GLU A 39 -1.92 4.68 -17.85
N TYR A 40 -1.85 5.80 -18.58
CA TYR A 40 -3.02 6.36 -19.28
C TYR A 40 -3.49 5.48 -20.43
N LEU A 41 -2.54 4.88 -21.14
CA LEU A 41 -2.73 3.96 -22.25
C LEU A 41 -1.93 2.69 -21.96
N PRO A 42 -2.43 1.79 -21.11
CA PRO A 42 -1.70 0.58 -20.78
C PRO A 42 -1.70 -0.41 -21.96
N GLU A 43 -0.67 -1.25 -22.00
CA GLU A 43 -0.67 -2.41 -22.88
C GLU A 43 -1.63 -3.49 -22.34
N TYR A 44 -2.40 -4.13 -23.24
CA TYR A 44 -3.26 -5.26 -22.87
C TYR A 44 -2.54 -6.57 -23.17
N ASP A 45 -2.07 -7.24 -22.12
CA ASP A 45 -1.34 -8.51 -22.19
C ASP A 45 -2.26 -9.74 -22.36
N GLY A 46 -3.58 -9.53 -22.36
CA GLY A 46 -4.59 -10.59 -22.47
C GLY A 46 -4.93 -11.31 -21.16
N LEU A 47 -4.24 -11.02 -20.05
CA LEU A 47 -4.50 -11.61 -18.73
C LEU A 47 -5.37 -10.71 -17.87
N ARG A 48 -5.06 -9.42 -17.83
CA ARG A 48 -5.81 -8.43 -17.05
C ARG A 48 -5.93 -7.13 -17.81
N ASP A 49 -7.17 -6.72 -18.04
CA ASP A 49 -7.50 -5.39 -18.53
C ASP A 49 -7.39 -4.39 -17.36
N PRO A 50 -6.45 -3.41 -17.39
CA PRO A 50 -6.32 -2.42 -16.32
C PRO A 50 -7.50 -1.43 -16.27
N TRP A 51 -8.21 -1.23 -17.38
CA TRP A 51 -9.33 -0.29 -17.52
C TRP A 51 -10.56 -0.92 -18.21
N PRO A 52 -11.22 -1.94 -17.62
CA PRO A 52 -12.21 -2.78 -18.32
C PRO A 52 -13.56 -2.10 -18.60
N ARG A 53 -13.72 -0.83 -18.22
CA ARG A 53 -14.98 -0.09 -18.32
C ARG A 53 -15.22 0.47 -19.73
N THR A 54 -14.17 0.85 -20.43
CA THR A 54 -14.22 1.54 -21.74
C THR A 54 -12.96 1.21 -22.53
N PRO A 55 -12.99 1.19 -23.88
CA PRO A 55 -11.78 1.22 -24.68
C PRO A 55 -10.84 2.33 -24.19
N TYR A 56 -9.55 2.04 -24.16
CA TYR A 56 -8.56 2.95 -23.59
C TYR A 56 -8.47 4.25 -24.41
N PRO A 57 -8.29 5.40 -23.73
CA PRO A 57 -8.08 5.55 -22.29
C PRO A 57 -9.40 5.62 -21.49
N ASP A 58 -9.39 5.08 -20.27
CA ASP A 58 -10.41 5.40 -19.27
C ASP A 58 -10.04 6.68 -18.52
N VAL A 59 -10.43 7.83 -19.09
CA VAL A 59 -10.14 9.16 -18.51
C VAL A 59 -10.64 9.29 -17.08
N GLN A 60 -11.81 8.71 -16.77
CA GLN A 60 -12.41 8.82 -15.44
C GLN A 60 -11.55 8.08 -14.40
N GLN A 61 -11.23 6.82 -14.68
CA GLN A 61 -10.44 6.00 -13.75
C GLN A 61 -9.00 6.52 -13.61
N TYR A 62 -8.38 6.91 -14.73
CA TYR A 62 -7.06 7.51 -14.70
C TYR A 62 -7.03 8.79 -13.86
N SER A 63 -8.02 9.68 -14.03
CA SER A 63 -8.08 10.95 -13.28
C SER A 63 -8.13 10.74 -11.77
N TYR A 64 -8.78 9.66 -11.29
CA TYR A 64 -8.77 9.33 -9.86
C TYR A 64 -7.38 8.90 -9.37
N ARG A 65 -6.63 8.11 -10.17
CA ARG A 65 -5.26 7.71 -9.82
C ARG A 65 -4.30 8.89 -9.86
N ASP A 66 -4.41 9.73 -10.89
CA ASP A 66 -3.61 10.95 -11.04
C ASP A 66 -3.85 11.93 -9.86
N TYR A 67 -5.11 12.13 -9.47
CA TYR A 67 -5.46 12.91 -8.29
C TYR A 67 -4.81 12.37 -7.01
N GLY A 68 -4.70 11.04 -6.89
CA GLY A 68 -4.04 10.38 -5.77
C GLY A 68 -2.63 10.90 -5.55
N ASN A 69 -1.77 10.83 -6.57
CA ASN A 69 -0.37 11.24 -6.45
C ASN A 69 -0.20 12.77 -6.44
N ARG A 70 -1.10 13.52 -7.11
CA ARG A 70 -0.99 14.98 -7.22
C ARG A 70 -1.52 15.73 -6.00
N ILE A 71 -2.56 15.22 -5.35
CA ILE A 71 -3.28 15.93 -4.27
C ILE A 71 -3.55 15.02 -3.07
N GLY A 72 -4.06 13.81 -3.32
CA GLY A 72 -4.49 12.90 -2.25
C GLY A 72 -3.36 12.52 -1.30
N PHE A 73 -2.20 12.19 -1.83
CA PHE A 73 -0.99 11.83 -1.09
C PHE A 73 -0.59 12.93 -0.12
N TRP A 74 -0.47 14.18 -0.60
CA TRP A 74 -0.03 15.31 0.20
C TRP A 74 -1.01 15.66 1.33
N ARG A 75 -2.32 15.61 1.06
CA ARG A 75 -3.34 15.81 2.11
C ARG A 75 -3.33 14.70 3.15
N MET A 76 -3.12 13.46 2.73
CA MET A 76 -2.96 12.33 3.65
C MET A 76 -1.71 12.53 4.51
N LEU A 77 -0.62 12.98 3.90
CA LEU A 77 0.66 13.24 4.56
C LEU A 77 0.50 14.27 5.69
N GLU A 78 -0.22 15.37 5.46
CA GLU A 78 -0.51 16.39 6.49
C GLU A 78 -1.16 15.79 7.75
N VAL A 79 -2.09 14.85 7.58
CA VAL A 79 -2.77 14.19 8.71
C VAL A 79 -1.84 13.23 9.43
N LEU A 80 -1.05 12.44 8.68
CA LEU A 80 -0.08 11.50 9.25
C LEU A 80 1.01 12.24 10.03
N ASP A 81 1.50 13.35 9.50
CA ASP A 81 2.49 14.22 10.14
C ASP A 81 1.93 14.85 11.43
N THR A 82 0.70 15.34 11.40
CA THR A 82 0.02 15.90 12.58
C THR A 82 -0.05 14.90 13.74
N HIS A 83 -0.15 13.61 13.44
CA HIS A 83 -0.22 12.55 14.43
C HIS A 83 1.10 11.80 14.65
N ASN A 84 2.19 12.22 14.00
CA ASN A 84 3.51 11.56 14.03
C ASN A 84 3.42 10.06 13.69
N ILE A 85 2.65 9.71 12.66
CA ILE A 85 2.44 8.32 12.24
C ILE A 85 3.39 7.97 11.09
N ARG A 86 4.26 6.99 11.34
CA ARG A 86 5.06 6.33 10.31
C ARG A 86 4.25 5.25 9.61
N CYS A 87 4.35 5.18 8.28
CA CYS A 87 3.65 4.18 7.48
C CYS A 87 4.61 3.14 6.87
N CYS A 88 4.04 2.02 6.44
CA CYS A 88 4.68 1.08 5.54
C CYS A 88 3.94 1.14 4.20
N VAL A 89 4.49 1.84 3.21
CA VAL A 89 3.80 2.06 1.93
C VAL A 89 3.74 0.77 1.12
N SER A 90 2.56 0.46 0.59
CA SER A 90 2.40 -0.53 -0.47
C SER A 90 2.64 0.17 -1.81
N LEU A 91 3.85 0.00 -2.35
CA LEU A 91 4.39 0.83 -3.43
C LEU A 91 4.54 0.02 -4.72
N ASN A 92 4.06 0.56 -5.84
CA ASN A 92 4.52 0.09 -7.15
C ASN A 92 5.74 0.89 -7.65
N LEU A 93 6.70 0.22 -8.28
CA LEU A 93 8.03 0.81 -8.57
C LEU A 93 7.96 2.04 -9.48
N ALA A 94 6.99 2.08 -10.39
CA ALA A 94 6.79 3.19 -11.32
C ALA A 94 6.59 4.54 -10.61
N VAL A 95 6.09 4.56 -9.37
CA VAL A 95 5.99 5.81 -8.58
C VAL A 95 7.35 6.45 -8.36
N LEU A 96 8.41 5.66 -8.14
CA LEU A 96 9.75 6.17 -7.87
C LEU A 96 10.34 6.90 -9.08
N GLU A 97 9.95 6.49 -10.29
CA GLU A 97 10.40 7.11 -11.54
C GLU A 97 9.53 8.32 -11.92
N HIS A 98 8.21 8.20 -11.78
CA HIS A 98 7.27 9.24 -12.22
C HIS A 98 7.06 10.37 -11.22
N TYR A 99 7.24 10.10 -9.93
CA TYR A 99 6.93 11.04 -8.84
C TYR A 99 8.06 11.05 -7.78
N PRO A 100 9.28 11.49 -8.15
CA PRO A 100 10.41 11.50 -7.23
C PRO A 100 10.14 12.31 -5.95
N GLU A 101 9.34 13.37 -6.02
CA GLU A 101 8.97 14.18 -4.85
C GLU A 101 8.12 13.38 -3.85
N VAL A 102 7.27 12.47 -4.34
CA VAL A 102 6.49 11.56 -3.49
C VAL A 102 7.43 10.54 -2.83
N ALA A 103 8.42 10.03 -3.57
CA ALA A 103 9.43 9.13 -3.03
C ALA A 103 10.27 9.78 -1.93
N GLU A 104 10.78 10.99 -2.18
CA GLU A 104 11.56 11.78 -1.21
C GLU A 104 10.74 12.05 0.06
N ALA A 105 9.47 12.44 -0.09
CA ALA A 105 8.59 12.72 1.05
C ALA A 105 8.40 11.50 1.98
N MET A 106 8.36 10.28 1.42
CA MET A 106 8.29 9.04 2.20
C MET A 106 9.61 8.73 2.90
N ILE A 107 10.75 8.94 2.23
CA ILE A 107 12.09 8.72 2.80
C ILE A 107 12.37 9.68 3.96
N GLU A 108 12.06 10.97 3.80
CA GLU A 108 12.25 11.99 4.83
C GLU A 108 11.49 11.68 6.14
N ARG A 109 10.38 10.96 6.02
CA ARG A 109 9.53 10.54 7.15
C ARG A 109 9.86 9.16 7.68
N ASP A 110 10.95 8.57 7.20
CA ASP A 110 11.42 7.24 7.60
C ASP A 110 10.34 6.16 7.34
N TRP A 111 9.55 6.26 6.27
CA TRP A 111 8.55 5.22 5.95
C TRP A 111 9.21 3.92 5.48
N ASP A 112 8.58 2.80 5.81
CA ASP A 112 8.97 1.48 5.29
C ASP A 112 8.34 1.25 3.91
N PHE A 113 8.97 0.43 3.07
CA PHE A 113 8.50 0.12 1.71
C PHE A 113 8.18 -1.36 1.54
N MET A 114 6.94 -1.65 1.16
CA MET A 114 6.47 -2.96 0.74
C MET A 114 6.20 -2.94 -0.76
N SER A 115 6.87 -3.82 -1.51
CA SER A 115 6.66 -3.92 -2.97
C SER A 115 5.24 -4.42 -3.29
N HIS A 116 4.59 -3.74 -4.23
CA HIS A 116 3.26 -4.06 -4.77
C HIS A 116 3.25 -4.07 -6.31
N GLY A 117 4.40 -4.45 -6.90
CA GLY A 117 4.57 -4.55 -8.37
C GLY A 117 5.54 -3.53 -8.95
#